data_AF-A0A7Y8AKK9-F1
#
_entry.id   AF-A0A7Y8AKK9-F1
#
_cell.length_a   1.000
_cell.length_b   1.000
_cell.length_c   1.000
_cell.angle_alpha   90.00
_cell.angle_beta   90.00
_cell.angle_gamma   90.00
#
_symmetry.space_group_name_H-M   'P 1'
#
loop_
_entity.id
_entity.type
_entity.pdbx_description
1 polymer ?
#
loop_
_entity_poly.entity_id
_entity_poly.type
_entity_poly.pdbx_seq_one_letter_code
_entity_poly.pdbx_strand_id
1 'polypeptide(L)'
;MAKGVVIKYECDACNALHDDEDGARECCMPGVIERFFCPICEESHDEEVDAQRCILSHAEIESSDDEHCPHCLRPADTAQFRIEIAVARHCSTCNPIYSPEQNLQIKYALEPKDL
;
A
#
# COMPACT_ATOMS: atom_id res chain seq x y z
N MET A 1 28.21 -21.18 -44.95
CA MET A 1 27.91 -20.31 -43.79
C MET A 1 26.39 -20.27 -43.64
N ALA A 2 25.78 -21.17 -42.88
CA ALA A 2 24.34 -21.16 -42.67
C ALA A 2 23.96 -20.06 -41.66
N LYS A 3 23.92 -18.81 -42.11
CA LYS A 3 23.35 -17.68 -41.37
C LYS A 3 21.89 -17.55 -41.78
N GLY A 4 21.00 -18.24 -41.09
CA GLY A 4 19.57 -18.15 -41.40
C GLY A 4 18.63 -18.66 -40.31
N VAL A 5 19.15 -19.03 -39.14
CA VAL A 5 18.30 -19.45 -38.02
C VAL A 5 18.10 -18.24 -37.13
N VAL A 6 16.83 -17.83 -36.98
CA VAL A 6 16.37 -16.82 -36.03
C VAL A 6 15.54 -17.50 -34.95
N ILE A 7 15.73 -17.10 -33.70
CA ILE A 7 14.94 -17.60 -32.58
C ILE A 7 13.64 -16.77 -32.52
N LYS A 8 12.53 -17.43 -32.24
CA LYS A 8 11.22 -16.84 -31.95
C LYS A 8 10.73 -17.43 -30.63
N TYR A 9 9.93 -16.67 -29.91
CA TYR A 9 9.37 -17.07 -28.62
C TYR A 9 7.86 -17.22 -28.77
N GLU A 10 7.29 -18.32 -28.28
CA GLU A 10 5.88 -18.65 -28.45
C GLU A 10 5.13 -18.45 -27.14
N CYS A 11 3.99 -17.75 -27.19
CA CYS A 11 3.07 -17.64 -26.07
C CYS A 11 2.30 -18.96 -25.91
N ASP A 12 2.42 -19.63 -24.76
CA ASP A 12 1.75 -20.92 -24.49
C ASP A 12 0.21 -20.82 -24.45
N ALA A 13 -0.34 -19.62 -24.21
CA ALA A 13 -1.79 -19.42 -24.10
C ALA A 13 -2.49 -19.26 -25.46
N CYS A 14 -1.87 -18.55 -26.41
CA CYS A 14 -2.48 -18.23 -27.70
C CYS A 14 -1.67 -18.67 -28.94
N ASN A 15 -0.49 -19.28 -28.73
CA ASN A 15 0.45 -19.71 -29.76
C ASN A 15 0.97 -18.57 -30.67
N ALA A 16 0.90 -17.32 -30.19
CA ALA A 16 1.48 -16.19 -30.91
C ALA A 16 3.02 -16.25 -30.84
N LEU A 17 3.67 -15.99 -31.97
CA LEU A 17 5.13 -15.93 -32.08
C LEU A 17 5.62 -14.49 -31.94
N HIS A 18 6.58 -14.29 -31.05
CA HIS A 18 7.21 -13.02 -30.71
C HIS A 18 8.71 -13.05 -31.04
N ASP A 19 9.28 -11.86 -31.21
CA ASP A 19 10.70 -11.68 -31.55
C ASP A 19 11.61 -11.77 -30.33
N ASP A 20 11.05 -11.58 -29.15
CA ASP A 20 11.73 -11.58 -27.87
C ASP A 20 10.89 -12.32 -26.80
N GLU A 21 11.58 -12.77 -25.75
CA GLU A 21 11.00 -13.54 -24.65
C GLU A 21 9.97 -12.73 -23.86
N ASP A 22 10.22 -11.43 -23.68
CA ASP A 22 9.35 -10.53 -22.92
C ASP A 22 8.00 -10.36 -23.62
N GLY A 23 8.01 -10.18 -24.94
CA GLY A 23 6.80 -10.14 -25.76
C GLY A 23 5.96 -11.41 -25.64
N ALA A 24 6.59 -12.59 -25.65
CA ALA A 24 5.87 -13.86 -25.45
C ALA A 24 5.33 -14.02 -24.01
N ARG A 25 6.07 -13.52 -23.02
CA ARG A 25 5.72 -13.56 -21.59
C ARG A 25 4.58 -12.61 -21.24
N GLU A 26 4.56 -11.42 -21.84
CA GLU A 26 3.51 -10.41 -21.67
C GLU A 26 2.27 -10.72 -22.52
N CYS A 27 2.42 -11.52 -23.58
CA CYS A 27 1.31 -12.00 -24.38
C CYS A 27 0.36 -12.85 -23.54
N CYS A 28 -0.90 -12.43 -23.47
CA CYS A 28 -1.94 -13.02 -22.62
C CYS A 28 -1.66 -12.94 -21.10
N MET A 29 -0.66 -12.17 -20.66
CA MET A 29 -0.50 -11.90 -19.24
C MET A 29 -1.74 -11.12 -18.75
N PRO A 30 -2.41 -11.57 -17.67
CA PRO A 30 -3.52 -10.82 -17.10
C PRO A 30 -3.07 -9.41 -16.75
N GLY A 31 -3.92 -8.42 -17.00
CA GLY A 31 -3.66 -7.05 -16.58
C GLY A 31 -3.50 -6.98 -15.06
N VAL A 32 -2.47 -6.28 -14.60
CA VAL A 32 -2.32 -5.92 -13.19
C VAL A 32 -3.23 -4.72 -12.94
N ILE A 33 -4.14 -4.83 -11.98
CA ILE A 33 -5.05 -3.75 -11.59
C ILE A 33 -4.69 -3.35 -10.16
N GLU A 34 -4.42 -2.06 -9.96
CA GLU A 34 -4.25 -1.50 -8.62
C GLU A 34 -5.59 -1.48 -7.88
N ARG A 35 -5.57 -1.85 -6.60
CA ARG A 35 -6.74 -1.90 -5.73
C ARG A 35 -6.38 -1.28 -4.40
N PHE A 36 -7.29 -0.48 -3.86
CA PHE A 36 -7.12 0.22 -2.59
C PHE A 36 -7.96 -0.49 -1.52
N PHE A 37 -7.32 -0.92 -0.43
CA PHE A 37 -8.01 -1.68 0.62
C PHE A 37 -8.24 -0.82 1.86
N CYS A 38 -9.41 -0.96 2.46
CA CYS A 38 -9.67 -0.45 3.80
C CYS A 38 -9.03 -1.39 4.84
N PRO A 39 -8.07 -0.94 5.66
CA PRO A 39 -7.41 -1.79 6.68
C PRO A 39 -8.32 -2.16 7.87
N ILE A 40 -9.54 -1.62 7.93
CA ILE A 40 -10.48 -1.86 9.04
C ILE A 40 -11.45 -3.00 8.70
N CYS A 41 -12.04 -2.98 7.50
CA CYS A 41 -13.04 -3.96 7.06
C CYS A 41 -12.57 -4.87 5.93
N GLU A 42 -11.37 -4.65 5.41
CA GLU A 42 -10.74 -5.40 4.31
C GLU A 42 -11.46 -5.28 2.95
N GLU A 43 -12.40 -4.33 2.81
CA GLU A 43 -13.07 -4.05 1.54
C GLU A 43 -12.12 -3.40 0.52
N SER A 44 -12.22 -3.83 -0.74
CA SER A 44 -11.41 -3.32 -1.85
C SER A 44 -12.17 -2.28 -2.67
N HIS A 45 -11.47 -1.22 -3.06
CA HIS A 45 -11.98 -0.12 -3.86
C HIS A 45 -11.13 0.09 -5.13
N ASP A 46 -11.76 0.62 -6.18
CA ASP A 46 -11.09 0.97 -7.44
C ASP A 46 -10.28 2.27 -7.33
N GLU A 47 -10.74 3.22 -6.51
CA GLU A 47 -10.12 4.53 -6.32
C GLU A 47 -9.63 4.73 -4.88
N GLU A 48 -8.49 5.39 -4.72
CA GLU A 48 -7.92 5.72 -3.40
C GLU A 48 -8.90 6.53 -2.55
N VAL A 49 -9.60 7.49 -3.16
CA VAL A 49 -10.57 8.35 -2.47
C VAL A 49 -11.73 7.57 -1.88
N ASP A 50 -12.16 6.49 -2.53
CA ASP A 50 -13.25 5.66 -2.05
C ASP A 50 -12.80 4.79 -0.87
N ALA A 51 -11.57 4.27 -0.91
CA ALA A 51 -10.98 3.59 0.24
C ALA A 51 -10.81 4.52 1.44
N GLN A 52 -10.35 5.77 1.22
CA GLN A 52 -10.27 6.78 2.28
C GLN A 52 -11.65 7.08 2.90
N ARG A 53 -12.69 7.20 2.07
CA ARG A 53 -14.07 7.41 2.56
C ARG A 53 -14.58 6.21 3.35
N CYS A 54 -14.27 4.99 2.92
CA CYS A 54 -14.59 3.76 3.65
C CYS A 54 -13.93 3.76 5.04
N ILE A 55 -12.63 4.06 5.12
CA ILE A 55 -11.90 4.19 6.39
C ILE A 55 -12.58 5.18 7.32
N LEU A 56 -12.96 6.35 6.80
CA LEU A 56 -13.64 7.38 7.58
C LEU A 56 -15.05 6.97 8.03
N SER A 57 -15.77 6.13 7.26
CA SER A 57 -17.08 5.61 7.67
C SER A 57 -17.01 4.64 8.85
N HIS A 58 -15.90 3.89 8.98
CA HIS A 58 -15.66 3.01 10.12
C HIS A 58 -15.24 3.74 11.39
N ALA A 59 -14.94 5.04 11.31
CA ALA A 59 -14.42 5.77 12.44
C ALA A 59 -15.45 5.91 13.58
N GLU A 60 -16.76 5.65 13.36
CA GLU A 60 -17.88 5.72 14.33
C GLU A 60 -17.53 6.58 15.56
N ILE A 61 -17.18 7.83 15.27
CA ILE A 61 -16.86 8.82 16.31
C ILE A 61 -18.23 9.18 16.89
N GLU A 62 -18.58 8.58 18.03
CA GLU A 62 -19.91 8.69 18.65
C GLU A 62 -20.34 10.14 18.98
N SER A 63 -19.43 11.10 18.88
CA SER A 63 -19.75 12.52 18.97
C SER A 63 -18.97 13.34 17.95
N SER A 64 -19.60 14.38 17.40
CA SER A 64 -18.94 15.41 16.60
C SER A 64 -17.87 16.21 17.36
N ASP A 65 -17.66 15.92 18.65
CA ASP A 65 -16.68 16.54 19.53
C ASP A 65 -15.41 15.66 19.73
N ASP A 66 -15.43 14.39 19.31
CA ASP A 66 -14.34 13.41 19.45
C ASP A 66 -13.45 13.30 18.20
N GLU A 67 -13.34 14.37 17.42
CA GLU A 67 -12.32 14.51 16.37
C GLU A 67 -10.92 14.74 16.99
N HIS A 68 -10.55 14.03 18.06
CA HIS A 68 -9.29 14.26 18.76
C HIS A 68 -8.51 12.96 18.95
N CYS A 69 -7.18 13.03 18.95
CA CYS A 69 -6.37 11.91 19.39
C CYS A 69 -6.70 11.61 20.87
N PRO A 70 -7.05 10.36 21.25
CA PRO A 70 -7.45 10.05 22.62
C PRO A 70 -6.31 10.21 23.64
N HIS A 71 -5.06 10.24 23.19
CA HIS A 71 -3.90 10.40 24.07
C HIS A 71 -3.50 11.86 24.31
N CYS A 72 -3.35 12.65 23.24
CA CYS A 72 -2.87 14.03 23.35
C CYS A 72 -3.97 15.10 23.17
N LEU A 73 -5.20 14.67 22.90
CA LEU A 73 -6.36 15.53 22.66
C LEU A 73 -6.15 16.56 21.54
N ARG A 74 -5.23 16.29 20.60
CA ARG A 74 -5.04 17.16 19.43
C ARG A 74 -6.19 16.96 18.44
N PRO A 75 -6.82 18.04 17.93
CA PRO A 75 -7.91 17.96 16.96
C PRO A 75 -7.45 17.42 15.61
N ALA A 76 -8.34 16.66 14.97
CA ALA A 76 -8.22 15.99 13.68
C ALA A 76 -8.54 16.96 12.53
N ASP A 77 -7.68 17.97 12.37
CA ASP A 77 -7.85 19.09 11.44
C ASP A 77 -7.79 18.72 9.95
N THR A 78 -7.21 17.57 9.62
CA THR A 78 -7.11 17.07 8.24
C THR A 78 -7.69 15.66 8.08
N ALA A 79 -8.14 15.31 6.87
CA ALA A 79 -8.62 13.97 6.55
C ALA A 79 -7.56 12.89 6.81
N GLN A 80 -6.30 13.17 6.48
CA GLN A 80 -5.17 12.29 6.78
C GLN A 80 -5.05 12.03 8.28
N PHE A 81 -5.19 13.08 9.09
CA PHE A 81 -5.08 12.96 10.54
C PHE A 81 -6.24 12.16 11.16
N ARG A 82 -7.45 12.29 10.59
CA ARG A 82 -8.60 11.44 10.95
C ARG A 82 -8.39 9.98 10.59
N ILE A 83 -7.80 9.70 9.42
CA ILE A 83 -7.46 8.33 8.98
C ILE A 83 -6.45 7.69 9.92
N GLU A 84 -5.40 8.41 10.30
CA GLU A 84 -4.39 7.90 11.25
C GLU A 84 -5.03 7.50 12.59
N ILE A 85 -5.91 8.36 13.13
CA ILE A 85 -6.63 8.06 14.37
C ILE A 85 -7.62 6.91 14.16
N ALA A 86 -8.33 6.83 13.03
CA ALA A 86 -9.26 5.73 12.77
C ALA A 86 -8.55 4.37 12.71
N VAL A 87 -7.37 4.31 12.09
CA VAL A 87 -6.60 3.07 11.90
C VAL A 87 -5.81 2.69 13.16
N ALA A 88 -5.05 3.64 13.74
CA ALA A 88 -4.12 3.36 14.83
C ALA A 88 -4.67 3.71 16.23
N ARG A 89 -5.90 4.26 16.30
CA ARG A 89 -6.52 4.84 17.51
C ARG A 89 -5.68 5.94 18.17
N HIS A 90 -4.64 6.44 17.50
CA HIS A 90 -3.72 7.45 17.99
C HIS A 90 -3.22 8.28 16.80
N CYS A 91 -2.81 9.52 17.06
CA CYS A 91 -2.19 10.35 16.04
C CYS A 91 -0.73 9.99 15.78
N SER A 92 -0.21 10.34 14.60
CA SER A 92 1.21 10.17 14.23
C SER A 92 2.23 10.84 15.16
N THR A 93 1.82 11.81 15.98
CA THR A 93 2.71 12.36 17.03
C THR A 93 2.79 11.44 18.26
N CYS A 94 1.68 10.79 18.64
CA CYS A 94 1.64 9.89 19.80
C CYS A 94 2.07 8.47 19.45
N ASN A 95 1.80 8.04 18.22
CA ASN A 95 2.21 6.76 17.66
C ASN A 95 2.77 6.99 16.25
N PRO A 96 4.05 7.37 16.14
CA PRO A 96 4.67 7.63 14.84
C PRO A 96 4.69 6.38 13.98
N ILE A 97 4.22 6.52 12.74
CA ILE A 97 4.30 5.47 11.72
C ILE A 97 5.65 5.64 11.01
N TYR A 98 6.57 4.71 11.25
CA TYR A 98 7.89 4.69 10.63
C TYR A 98 7.91 3.72 9.44
N SER A 99 8.66 4.07 8.39
CA SER A 99 8.98 3.12 7.32
C SER A 99 9.79 1.92 7.87
N PRO A 100 9.83 0.78 7.16
CA PRO A 100 10.67 -0.34 7.55
C PRO A 100 12.15 0.06 7.78
N GLU A 101 12.71 0.91 6.92
CA GLU A 101 14.09 1.41 7.03
C GLU A 101 14.28 2.27 8.28
N GLN A 102 13.32 3.14 8.58
CA GLN A 102 13.35 3.97 9.79
C GLN A 102 13.26 3.13 11.05
N ASN A 103 12.42 2.09 11.07
CA ASN A 103 12.34 1.14 12.19
C ASN A 103 13.66 0.39 12.41
N LEU A 104 14.35 -0.01 11.32
CA LEU A 104 15.68 -0.61 11.40
C LEU A 104 16.70 0.35 12.01
N GLN A 105 16.72 1.62 11.56
CA GLN A 105 17.62 2.63 12.11
C GLN A 105 17.38 2.90 13.60
N ILE A 106 16.12 3.01 14.02
CA ILE A 106 15.74 3.17 15.43
C ILE A 106 16.25 1.97 16.24
N LYS A 107 16.02 0.75 15.74
CA LYS A 107 16.50 -0.47 16.40
C LYS A 107 18.03 -0.43 16.61
N TYR A 108 18.80 -0.18 15.55
CA TYR A 108 20.27 -0.11 15.65
C TYR A 108 20.76 1.02 16.58
N ALA A 109 20.03 2.13 16.67
CA ALA A 109 20.36 3.22 17.57
C ALA A 109 20.13 2.87 19.06
N LEU A 110 19.17 1.99 19.34
CA LEU A 110 18.79 1.56 20.68
C LEU A 110 19.54 0.29 21.14
N GLU A 111 20.21 -0.41 20.22
CA GLU A 111 21.05 -1.55 20.58
C GLU A 111 22.20 -1.10 21.49
N PRO A 112 22.43 -1.81 22.62
CA PRO A 112 23.53 -1.47 23.51
C PRO A 112 24.82 -1.60 22.72
N LYS A 113 25.57 -0.49 22.65
CA LYS A 113 26.91 -0.51 22.08
C LYS A 113 27.82 -1.10 23.14
N ASP A 114 28.30 -2.32 22.90
CA ASP A 114 29.38 -2.91 23.69
C ASP A 114 30.57 -1.92 23.64
N LEU A 115 30.85 -1.29 24.78
CA LEU A 115 31.97 -0.37 25.02
C LEU A 115 33.18 -1.14 25.53
#